data_AF-A0A8J8PCX0-F1
#
_entry.id   AF-A0A8J8PCX0-F1
#
_cell.length_a   1.000
_cell.length_b   1.000
_cell.length_c   1.000
_cell.angle_alpha   90.00
_cell.angle_beta   90.00
_cell.angle_gamma   90.00
#
_symmetry.space_group_name_H-M   'P 1'
#
loop_
_entity.id
_entity.type
_entity.pdbx_description
1 polymer ?
#
loop_
_entity_poly.entity_id
_entity_poly.type
_entity_poly.pdbx_seq_one_letter_code
_entity_poly.pdbx_strand_id
1 'polypeptide(L)'
;MSNGEDDATDADEVDADEPESEAEAETETAADAEAGELATTESLDERCEAAAEALDAAETEADLDDVEATLDAIEADLPPVPEADEDDEEEPEDPHAEARSQLADLREGLEAARGPYATDVTDAIAAANTAIDDGDWTEQGEGEVVDAVGTFVDAVAEQIDTDAGQPATFDETGSTLDAVAETVEAAGLDPDADKETLTALVDATDALESDLDAAQEWADLSVRETLQSEGYYDVLGHTKDYPMEWAALKEHEKRGNTEMILMALDSLDSDFMEEHCLDALERMGPVAATDEAIETMLARAEKRKKPAIRILGKMGATEAVETLIEYVDADSDAPLQKVTFRALGEIGDDRAVQPLADKLLMDNDVVRPQAARALGLLGDTRAIKPLSETLKADDDANVRAQAAWALRQIGTKRALEAVVDHGSDETFVVQTELDKAREELDAAVPNA
;
A
#
# COMPACT_ATOMS: atom_id res chain seq x y z
N MET A 1 -16.67 -57.65 -23.75
CA MET A 1 -17.46 -56.56 -23.15
C MET A 1 -16.81 -56.27 -21.82
N SER A 2 -16.06 -55.17 -21.75
CA SER A 2 -16.40 -53.98 -20.94
C SER A 2 -15.95 -54.19 -19.49
N ASN A 3 -14.78 -53.69 -19.11
CA ASN A 3 -14.41 -52.31 -18.69
C ASN A 3 -14.38 -52.22 -17.15
N GLY A 4 -13.52 -51.33 -16.67
CA GLY A 4 -13.40 -50.88 -15.27
C GLY A 4 -12.08 -51.36 -14.69
N GLU A 5 -11.04 -50.52 -14.66
CA GLU A 5 -10.79 -49.44 -13.67
C GLU A 5 -10.33 -50.01 -12.32
N ASP A 6 -9.54 -49.18 -11.64
CA ASP A 6 -8.88 -49.36 -10.33
C ASP A 6 -7.40 -49.74 -10.43
N ASP A 7 -6.48 -49.16 -9.69
CA ASP A 7 -6.43 -47.94 -8.87
C ASP A 7 -4.94 -47.79 -8.50
N ALA A 8 -4.55 -46.61 -8.06
CA ALA A 8 -3.21 -46.24 -7.65
C ALA A 8 -2.58 -47.16 -6.59
N THR A 9 -1.25 -47.29 -6.64
CA THR A 9 -0.33 -47.33 -5.47
C THR A 9 1.10 -47.27 -6.03
N ASP A 10 1.86 -46.23 -5.78
CA ASP A 10 2.56 -45.92 -4.52
C ASP A 10 3.88 -46.70 -4.39
N ALA A 11 4.93 -45.88 -4.41
CA ALA A 11 6.18 -45.93 -3.69
C ALA A 11 7.12 -47.16 -3.73
N ASP A 12 8.39 -46.73 -3.79
CA ASP A 12 9.54 -47.23 -3.05
C ASP A 12 10.43 -48.30 -3.68
N GLU A 13 11.66 -47.82 -3.89
CA GLU A 13 12.91 -48.44 -3.43
C GLU A 13 13.27 -49.77 -4.12
N VAL A 14 14.51 -50.08 -4.51
CA VAL A 14 15.76 -49.87 -3.82
C VAL A 14 16.91 -50.34 -4.74
N ASP A 15 18.03 -49.64 -4.60
CA ASP A 15 19.41 -50.15 -4.49
C ASP A 15 20.20 -50.81 -5.63
N ALA A 16 21.49 -50.47 -5.51
CA ALA A 16 22.72 -51.19 -5.86
C ALA A 16 23.15 -51.14 -7.34
N ASP A 17 24.07 -50.25 -7.75
CA ASP A 17 25.50 -50.16 -7.39
C ASP A 17 26.35 -51.27 -8.04
N GLU A 18 26.95 -50.90 -9.19
CA GLU A 18 28.29 -51.26 -9.72
C GLU A 18 28.77 -52.73 -9.86
N PRO A 19 29.88 -53.05 -10.58
CA PRO A 19 30.67 -52.29 -11.57
C PRO A 19 31.22 -53.15 -12.76
N GLU A 20 32.10 -52.52 -13.57
CA GLU A 20 33.16 -53.10 -14.44
C GLU A 20 32.71 -53.86 -15.72
N SER A 21 33.38 -53.86 -16.86
CA SER A 21 34.53 -53.17 -17.46
C SER A 21 34.64 -53.74 -18.91
N GLU A 22 35.58 -53.20 -19.71
CA GLU A 22 36.11 -53.75 -20.96
C GLU A 22 35.44 -53.35 -22.29
N ALA A 23 35.91 -52.21 -22.81
CA ALA A 23 36.73 -52.09 -24.01
C ALA A 23 36.23 -52.68 -25.35
N GLU A 24 36.03 -51.72 -26.27
CA GLU A 24 36.47 -51.73 -27.68
C GLU A 24 35.85 -52.72 -28.67
N ALA A 25 34.97 -52.19 -29.53
CA ALA A 25 35.06 -52.43 -30.97
C ALA A 25 34.47 -51.24 -31.73
N GLU A 26 35.35 -50.36 -32.21
CA GLU A 26 35.06 -49.42 -33.27
C GLU A 26 34.49 -50.15 -34.48
N THR A 27 33.35 -49.68 -34.99
CA THR A 27 33.06 -49.79 -36.42
C THR A 27 32.42 -48.48 -36.89
N GLU A 28 33.18 -47.80 -37.73
CA GLU A 28 32.83 -46.69 -38.60
C GLU A 28 31.37 -46.71 -39.09
N THR A 29 30.64 -45.64 -38.78
CA THR A 29 29.75 -44.97 -39.74
C THR A 29 29.81 -43.46 -39.50
N ALA A 30 30.99 -42.88 -39.70
CA ALA A 30 31.16 -41.45 -39.97
C ALA A 30 31.05 -41.26 -41.48
N ALA A 31 29.85 -40.99 -42.00
CA ALA A 31 29.68 -40.55 -43.39
C ALA A 31 28.29 -39.95 -43.74
N ASP A 32 27.38 -39.71 -42.78
CA ASP A 32 26.02 -39.26 -43.15
C ASP A 32 25.38 -38.26 -42.16
N ALA A 33 26.20 -37.48 -41.43
CA ALA A 33 25.73 -36.36 -40.61
C ALA A 33 26.28 -35.00 -41.06
N GLU A 34 27.50 -34.93 -41.59
CA GLU A 34 28.11 -33.66 -42.04
C GLU A 34 27.75 -33.21 -43.46
N ALA A 35 26.77 -33.85 -44.12
CA ALA A 35 26.33 -33.45 -45.46
C ALA A 35 25.01 -32.65 -45.45
N GLY A 36 24.38 -32.45 -44.28
CA GLY A 36 23.13 -31.70 -44.12
C GLY A 36 23.29 -30.29 -43.52
N GLU A 37 24.45 -29.97 -42.95
CA GLU A 37 24.62 -28.84 -42.01
C GLU A 37 25.38 -27.64 -42.61
N LEU A 38 25.91 -27.79 -43.84
CA LEU A 38 26.63 -26.73 -44.56
C LEU A 38 25.87 -26.19 -45.79
N ALA A 39 24.58 -26.49 -45.89
CA ALA A 39 23.74 -26.08 -47.03
C ALA A 39 22.82 -24.88 -46.74
N THR A 40 22.92 -24.22 -45.57
CA THR A 40 21.95 -23.19 -45.15
C THR A 40 22.54 -21.80 -44.85
N THR A 41 23.84 -21.65 -44.60
CA THR A 41 24.44 -20.33 -44.33
C THR A 41 24.53 -19.46 -45.59
N GLU A 42 24.93 -20.05 -46.73
CA GLU A 42 24.90 -19.39 -48.06
C GLU A 42 23.45 -19.15 -48.56
N SER A 43 22.42 -19.50 -47.77
CA SER A 43 21.01 -19.25 -48.10
C SER A 43 20.32 -18.21 -47.21
N LEU A 44 20.77 -18.01 -45.96
CA LEU A 44 20.11 -17.10 -45.02
C LEU A 44 20.65 -15.67 -45.14
N ASP A 45 21.97 -15.49 -45.25
CA ASP A 45 22.56 -14.17 -45.45
C ASP A 45 22.10 -13.54 -46.77
N GLU A 46 22.02 -14.33 -47.85
CA GLU A 46 21.48 -13.87 -49.14
C GLU A 46 19.99 -13.50 -49.05
N ARG A 47 19.22 -14.19 -48.19
CA ARG A 47 17.80 -13.86 -47.94
C ARG A 47 17.67 -12.60 -47.10
N CYS A 48 18.54 -12.38 -46.11
CA CYS A 48 18.61 -11.13 -45.36
C CYS A 48 18.97 -9.97 -46.29
N GLU A 49 19.96 -10.14 -47.18
CA GLU A 49 20.32 -9.11 -48.17
C GLU A 49 19.17 -8.83 -49.15
N ALA A 50 18.47 -9.87 -49.62
CA ALA A 50 17.28 -9.69 -50.45
C ALA A 50 16.11 -9.01 -49.70
N ALA A 51 15.93 -9.32 -48.41
CA ALA A 51 14.94 -8.65 -47.56
C ALA A 51 15.32 -7.18 -47.31
N ALA A 52 16.62 -6.88 -47.16
CA ALA A 52 17.13 -5.52 -47.08
C ALA A 52 16.82 -4.72 -48.36
N GLU A 53 17.10 -5.30 -49.54
CA GLU A 53 16.77 -4.67 -50.82
C GLU A 53 15.25 -4.48 -50.99
N ALA A 54 14.44 -5.43 -50.53
CA ALA A 54 12.99 -5.33 -50.56
C ALA A 54 12.47 -4.25 -49.61
N LEU A 55 13.03 -4.13 -48.40
CA LEU A 55 12.73 -3.07 -47.45
C LEU A 55 13.09 -1.69 -48.01
N ASP A 56 14.27 -1.56 -48.62
CA ASP A 56 14.71 -0.31 -49.27
C ASP A 56 13.81 0.09 -50.48
N ALA A 57 13.17 -0.90 -51.12
CA ALA A 57 12.30 -0.71 -52.27
C ALA A 57 10.81 -0.61 -51.92
N ALA A 58 10.42 -0.87 -50.67
CA ALA A 58 9.05 -0.82 -50.22
C ALA A 58 8.52 0.63 -50.30
N GLU A 59 7.40 0.82 -51.00
CA GLU A 59 6.77 2.14 -51.14
C GLU A 59 5.43 2.21 -50.39
N THR A 60 4.87 1.07 -49.98
CA THR A 60 3.55 0.95 -49.33
C THR A 60 3.58 -0.01 -48.14
N GLU A 61 2.59 0.09 -47.26
CA GLU A 61 2.43 -0.86 -46.13
C GLU A 61 2.23 -2.31 -46.60
N ALA A 62 1.60 -2.51 -47.75
CA ALA A 62 1.49 -3.85 -48.35
C ALA A 62 2.86 -4.41 -48.78
N ASP A 63 3.78 -3.56 -49.23
CA ASP A 63 5.16 -3.98 -49.52
C ASP A 63 5.90 -4.32 -48.21
N LEU A 64 5.67 -3.55 -47.15
CA LEU A 64 6.24 -3.80 -45.82
C LEU A 64 5.68 -5.09 -45.19
N ASP A 65 4.41 -5.43 -45.40
CA ASP A 65 3.82 -6.72 -45.00
C ASP A 65 4.49 -7.90 -45.72
N ASP A 66 4.79 -7.74 -47.00
CA ASP A 66 5.53 -8.76 -47.78
C ASP A 66 6.98 -8.90 -47.28
N VAL A 67 7.62 -7.80 -46.88
CA VAL A 67 8.94 -7.81 -46.22
C VAL A 67 8.85 -8.52 -44.87
N GLU A 68 7.88 -8.18 -44.03
CA GLU A 68 7.66 -8.80 -42.73
C GLU A 68 7.47 -10.32 -42.85
N ALA A 69 6.62 -10.77 -43.78
CA ALA A 69 6.42 -12.18 -44.06
C ALA A 69 7.72 -12.89 -44.51
N THR A 70 8.61 -12.15 -45.19
CA THR A 70 9.93 -12.65 -45.57
C THR A 70 10.85 -12.75 -44.36
N LEU A 71 10.87 -11.75 -43.48
CA LEU A 71 11.64 -11.77 -42.22
C LEU A 71 11.17 -12.89 -41.29
N ASP A 72 9.86 -13.09 -41.13
CA ASP A 72 9.26 -14.20 -40.38
C ASP A 72 9.73 -15.56 -40.92
N ALA A 73 9.75 -15.72 -42.24
CA ALA A 73 10.22 -16.94 -42.87
C ALA A 73 11.72 -17.17 -42.68
N ILE A 74 12.53 -16.10 -42.65
CA ILE A 74 13.96 -16.18 -42.34
C ILE A 74 14.16 -16.60 -40.89
N GLU A 75 13.43 -15.99 -39.96
CA GLU A 75 13.48 -16.30 -38.53
C GLU A 75 13.08 -17.74 -38.24
N ALA A 76 12.01 -18.23 -38.88
CA ALA A 76 11.54 -19.60 -38.71
C ALA A 76 12.54 -20.66 -39.21
N ASP A 77 13.37 -20.32 -40.20
CA ASP A 77 14.42 -21.19 -40.73
C ASP A 77 15.74 -21.08 -39.95
N LEU A 78 15.85 -20.12 -39.03
CA LEU A 78 17.03 -19.86 -38.22
C LEU A 78 17.10 -20.90 -37.08
N PRO A 79 18.20 -21.67 -36.96
CA PRO A 79 18.36 -22.60 -35.84
C PRO A 79 18.33 -21.86 -34.49
N PRO A 80 17.99 -22.54 -33.38
CA PRO A 80 18.12 -21.94 -32.05
C PRO A 80 19.58 -21.59 -31.76
N VAL A 81 19.80 -20.61 -30.87
CA VAL A 81 21.15 -20.26 -30.41
C VAL A 81 21.75 -21.48 -29.72
N PRO A 82 23.00 -21.87 -30.02
CA PRO A 82 23.66 -22.98 -29.33
C PRO A 82 23.69 -22.72 -27.82
N GLU A 83 23.19 -23.66 -27.03
CA GLU A 83 23.22 -23.56 -25.57
C GLU A 83 24.63 -23.91 -25.06
N ALA A 84 25.15 -23.11 -24.11
CA ALA A 84 26.39 -23.43 -23.43
C ALA A 84 26.20 -24.64 -22.51
N ASP A 85 27.13 -25.59 -22.54
CA ASP A 85 27.14 -26.69 -21.57
C ASP A 85 27.40 -26.12 -20.16
N GLU A 86 26.64 -26.58 -19.14
CA GLU A 86 26.74 -26.05 -17.76
C GLU A 86 28.15 -26.19 -17.14
N ASP A 87 28.99 -27.05 -17.71
CA ASP A 87 30.36 -27.35 -17.26
C ASP A 87 31.46 -26.68 -18.13
N ASP A 88 31.11 -25.94 -19.18
CA ASP A 88 32.07 -25.28 -20.09
C ASP A 88 32.15 -23.77 -19.81
N GLU A 89 33.37 -23.24 -19.68
CA GLU A 89 33.59 -21.81 -19.36
C GLU A 89 33.51 -20.90 -20.60
N GLU A 90 33.48 -21.48 -21.81
CA GLU A 90 33.44 -20.77 -23.09
C GLU A 90 32.03 -20.88 -23.71
N GLU A 91 31.41 -19.74 -24.02
CA GLU A 91 30.15 -19.71 -24.78
C GLU A 91 30.38 -20.32 -26.17
N PRO A 92 29.52 -21.26 -26.63
CA PRO A 92 29.67 -21.88 -27.94
C PRO A 92 29.60 -20.81 -29.03
N GLU A 93 30.54 -20.87 -29.99
CA GLU A 93 30.50 -19.98 -31.16
C GLU A 93 29.22 -20.24 -31.94
N ASP A 94 28.40 -19.20 -32.09
CA ASP A 94 27.16 -19.24 -32.83
C ASP A 94 27.41 -19.03 -34.33
N PRO A 95 27.28 -20.07 -35.17
CA PRO A 95 27.57 -19.99 -36.60
C PRO A 95 26.59 -19.11 -37.39
N HIS A 96 25.45 -18.73 -36.78
CA HIS A 96 24.42 -17.90 -37.40
C HIS A 96 24.31 -16.51 -36.76
N ALA A 97 25.25 -16.11 -35.89
CA ALA A 97 25.21 -14.83 -35.16
C ALA A 97 25.03 -13.62 -36.08
N GLU A 98 25.72 -13.60 -37.23
CA GLU A 98 25.62 -12.52 -38.22
C GLU A 98 24.21 -12.43 -38.81
N ALA A 99 23.63 -13.56 -39.24
CA ALA A 99 22.27 -13.61 -39.76
C ALA A 99 21.23 -13.13 -38.72
N ARG A 100 21.41 -13.48 -37.44
CA ARG A 100 20.54 -12.98 -36.36
C ARG A 100 20.67 -11.48 -36.16
N SER A 101 21.90 -10.96 -36.21
CA SER A 101 22.16 -9.52 -36.10
C SER A 101 21.49 -8.78 -37.25
N GLN A 102 21.67 -9.25 -38.49
CA GLN A 102 21.06 -8.65 -39.68
C GLN A 102 19.53 -8.70 -39.63
N LEU A 103 18.95 -9.84 -39.19
CA LEU A 103 17.51 -9.96 -39.01
C LEU A 103 16.99 -8.96 -37.97
N ALA A 104 17.70 -8.77 -36.85
CA ALA A 104 17.34 -7.78 -35.84
C ALA A 104 17.40 -6.34 -36.40
N ASP A 105 18.47 -5.99 -37.11
CA ASP A 105 18.62 -4.69 -37.75
C ASP A 105 17.51 -4.45 -38.81
N LEU A 106 17.13 -5.49 -39.56
CA LEU A 106 16.04 -5.42 -40.54
C LEU A 106 14.66 -5.28 -39.90
N ARG A 107 14.43 -5.92 -38.75
CA ARG A 107 13.20 -5.74 -37.97
C ARG A 107 13.09 -4.31 -37.44
N GLU A 108 14.19 -3.76 -36.92
CA GLU A 108 14.23 -2.35 -36.50
C GLU A 108 14.00 -1.41 -37.69
N GLY A 109 14.63 -1.70 -38.84
CA GLY A 109 14.43 -0.93 -40.07
C GLY A 109 13.00 -1.01 -40.62
N LEU A 110 12.37 -2.18 -40.56
CA LEU A 110 10.98 -2.41 -40.95
C LEU A 110 10.04 -1.57 -40.07
N GLU A 111 10.20 -1.66 -38.75
CA GLU A 111 9.40 -0.88 -37.80
C GLU A 111 9.57 0.63 -38.03
N ALA A 112 10.80 1.09 -38.27
CA ALA A 112 11.07 2.50 -38.58
C ALA A 112 10.52 2.95 -39.94
N ALA A 113 10.26 2.01 -40.86
CA ALA A 113 9.68 2.29 -42.17
C ALA A 113 8.14 2.34 -42.15
N ARG A 114 7.51 1.65 -41.19
CA ARG A 114 6.06 1.69 -40.97
C ARG A 114 5.59 3.13 -40.75
N GLY A 115 4.49 3.50 -41.39
CA GLY A 115 3.82 4.78 -41.18
C GLY A 115 3.04 4.82 -39.86
N PRO A 116 2.59 6.01 -39.42
CA PRO A 116 1.64 6.10 -38.32
C PRO A 116 0.30 5.49 -38.72
N TYR A 117 -0.34 4.82 -37.77
CA TYR A 117 -1.64 4.19 -37.88
C TYR A 117 -2.69 4.93 -37.05
N ALA A 118 -3.96 4.77 -37.42
CA ALA A 118 -5.06 5.27 -36.61
C ALA A 118 -5.06 4.66 -35.19
N THR A 119 -4.54 3.43 -35.05
CA THR A 119 -4.38 2.76 -33.76
C THR A 119 -3.39 3.47 -32.85
N ASP A 120 -2.30 4.02 -33.39
CA ASP A 120 -1.32 4.76 -32.59
C ASP A 120 -1.95 5.98 -31.93
N VAL A 121 -2.81 6.68 -32.69
CA VAL A 121 -3.58 7.84 -32.20
C VAL A 121 -4.57 7.41 -31.12
N THR A 122 -5.35 6.34 -31.34
CA THR A 122 -6.33 5.87 -30.35
C THR A 122 -5.68 5.32 -29.09
N ASP A 123 -4.54 4.66 -29.21
CA ASP A 123 -3.78 4.13 -28.07
C ASP A 123 -3.17 5.28 -27.26
N ALA A 124 -2.65 6.32 -27.92
CA ALA A 124 -2.17 7.53 -27.25
C ALA A 124 -3.32 8.29 -26.55
N ILE A 125 -4.50 8.38 -27.15
CA ILE A 125 -5.68 8.96 -26.49
C ILE A 125 -6.07 8.14 -25.24
N ALA A 126 -6.04 6.82 -25.32
CA ALA A 126 -6.33 5.95 -24.18
C ALA A 126 -5.29 6.10 -23.05
N ALA A 127 -4.02 6.29 -23.41
CA ALA A 127 -2.95 6.60 -22.46
C ALA A 127 -3.18 7.96 -21.78
N ALA A 128 -3.54 8.99 -22.55
CA ALA A 128 -3.90 10.31 -22.02
C ALA A 128 -5.09 10.25 -21.05
N ASN A 129 -6.14 9.48 -21.38
CA ASN A 129 -7.26 9.23 -20.47
C ASN A 129 -6.80 8.61 -19.16
N THR A 130 -5.93 7.60 -19.24
CA THR A 130 -5.38 6.94 -18.05
C THR A 130 -4.58 7.92 -17.20
N ALA A 131 -3.75 8.76 -17.81
CA ALA A 131 -2.98 9.79 -17.10
C ALA A 131 -3.89 10.83 -16.40
N ILE A 132 -4.98 11.24 -17.06
CA ILE A 132 -5.97 12.15 -16.47
C ILE A 132 -6.68 11.50 -15.27
N ASP A 133 -7.09 10.24 -15.38
CA ASP A 133 -7.83 9.52 -14.35
C ASP A 133 -6.97 9.16 -13.12
N ASP A 134 -5.70 8.81 -13.35
CA ASP A 134 -4.76 8.42 -12.29
C ASP A 134 -4.08 9.64 -11.63
N GLY A 135 -4.12 10.81 -12.29
CA GLY A 135 -3.48 12.05 -11.83
C GLY A 135 -4.24 12.75 -10.70
N ASP A 136 -3.52 13.17 -9.65
CA ASP A 136 -4.04 14.06 -8.62
C ASP A 136 -3.84 15.52 -9.07
N TRP A 137 -4.86 16.12 -9.69
CA TRP A 137 -4.78 17.47 -10.25
C TRP A 137 -5.17 18.57 -9.26
N THR A 138 -4.46 19.71 -9.32
CA THR A 138 -4.85 20.92 -8.58
C THR A 138 -6.00 21.65 -9.29
N GLU A 139 -6.71 22.59 -8.63
CA GLU A 139 -7.74 23.41 -9.33
C GLU A 139 -7.20 24.14 -10.56
N GLN A 140 -5.92 24.54 -10.53
CA GLN A 140 -5.25 25.12 -11.69
C GLN A 140 -4.93 24.05 -12.73
N GLY A 141 -4.38 22.91 -12.32
CA GLY A 141 -4.08 21.77 -13.18
C GLY A 141 -5.31 21.23 -13.90
N GLU A 142 -6.45 21.11 -13.21
CA GLU A 142 -7.73 20.74 -13.84
C GLU A 142 -8.10 21.69 -14.99
N GLY A 143 -7.89 22.99 -14.81
CA GLY A 143 -8.09 23.99 -15.86
C GLY A 143 -7.11 23.85 -17.02
N GLU A 144 -5.84 23.57 -16.73
CA GLU A 144 -4.79 23.34 -17.72
C GLU A 144 -5.07 22.06 -18.54
N VAL A 145 -5.54 20.98 -17.90
CA VAL A 145 -5.97 19.74 -18.58
C VAL A 145 -7.17 20.00 -19.50
N VAL A 146 -8.17 20.76 -19.05
CA VAL A 146 -9.32 21.14 -19.90
C VAL A 146 -8.86 21.93 -21.13
N ASP A 147 -7.95 22.88 -20.95
CA ASP A 147 -7.39 23.68 -22.05
C ASP A 147 -6.54 22.82 -23.02
N ALA A 148 -5.79 21.85 -22.50
CA ALA A 148 -4.98 20.91 -23.28
C ALA A 148 -5.88 20.00 -24.15
N VAL A 149 -6.88 19.36 -23.54
CA VAL A 149 -7.84 18.52 -24.29
C VAL A 149 -8.64 19.34 -25.29
N GLY A 150 -9.03 20.58 -24.95
CA GLY A 150 -9.70 21.47 -25.89
C GLY A 150 -8.83 21.84 -27.09
N THR A 151 -7.54 22.09 -26.87
CA THR A 151 -6.56 22.35 -27.94
C THR A 151 -6.36 21.13 -28.82
N PHE A 152 -6.30 19.94 -28.22
CA PHE A 152 -6.22 18.67 -28.95
C PHE A 152 -7.45 18.43 -29.84
N VAL A 153 -8.67 18.66 -29.32
CA VAL A 153 -9.92 18.54 -30.11
C VAL A 153 -9.89 19.48 -31.33
N ASP A 154 -9.44 20.73 -31.15
CA ASP A 154 -9.31 21.67 -32.25
C ASP A 154 -8.27 21.18 -33.28
N ALA A 155 -7.13 20.64 -32.84
CA ALA A 155 -6.11 20.09 -33.73
C ALA A 155 -6.62 18.89 -34.55
N VAL A 156 -7.40 17.99 -33.93
CA VAL A 156 -8.02 16.85 -34.62
C VAL A 156 -9.09 17.34 -35.61
N ALA A 157 -9.88 18.36 -35.25
CA ALA A 157 -10.90 18.94 -36.13
C ALA A 157 -10.32 19.63 -37.38
N GLU A 158 -9.04 19.99 -37.38
CA GLU A 158 -8.34 20.46 -38.59
C GLU A 158 -8.03 19.32 -39.58
N GLN A 159 -7.92 18.09 -39.08
CA GLN A 159 -7.54 16.91 -39.86
C GLN A 159 -8.75 16.09 -40.34
N ILE A 160 -9.72 15.87 -39.46
CA ILE A 160 -10.91 15.05 -39.73
C ILE A 160 -12.20 15.72 -39.23
N ASP A 161 -13.33 15.43 -39.87
CA ASP A 161 -14.63 15.91 -39.42
C ASP A 161 -14.99 15.22 -38.08
N THR A 162 -14.90 15.97 -36.99
CA THR A 162 -15.28 15.50 -35.65
C THR A 162 -16.50 16.24 -35.13
N ASP A 163 -17.40 15.49 -34.50
CA ASP A 163 -18.54 16.02 -33.75
C ASP A 163 -18.21 16.14 -32.24
N ALA A 164 -16.96 15.84 -31.83
CA ALA A 164 -16.52 15.98 -30.45
C ALA A 164 -16.65 17.44 -30.00
N GLY A 165 -17.35 17.65 -28.90
CA GLY A 165 -17.50 18.97 -28.29
C GLY A 165 -16.22 19.41 -27.57
N GLN A 166 -16.10 20.71 -27.31
CA GLN A 166 -15.10 21.24 -26.40
C GLN A 166 -15.47 20.87 -24.95
N PRO A 167 -14.53 20.38 -24.12
CA PRO A 167 -14.80 20.10 -22.71
C PRO A 167 -15.01 21.43 -21.98
N ALA A 168 -16.10 21.56 -21.22
CA ALA A 168 -16.35 22.76 -20.41
C ALA A 168 -15.84 22.62 -18.97
N THR A 169 -15.62 21.38 -18.52
CA THR A 169 -15.16 21.03 -17.18
C THR A 169 -14.20 19.85 -17.23
N PHE A 170 -13.39 19.68 -16.17
CA PHE A 170 -12.48 18.55 -16.04
C PHE A 170 -13.19 17.20 -16.17
N ASP A 171 -14.35 17.03 -15.51
CA ASP A 171 -15.16 15.79 -15.61
C ASP A 171 -15.60 15.40 -17.04
N GLU A 172 -15.56 16.34 -18.00
CA GLU A 172 -15.98 16.10 -19.39
C GLU A 172 -14.80 15.66 -20.29
N THR A 173 -13.55 15.84 -19.86
CA THR A 173 -12.35 15.61 -20.68
C THR A 173 -12.24 14.16 -21.16
N GLY A 174 -12.43 13.19 -20.26
CA GLY A 174 -12.35 11.76 -20.62
C GLY A 174 -13.38 11.35 -21.68
N SER A 175 -14.65 11.75 -21.49
CA SER A 175 -15.70 11.48 -22.47
C SER A 175 -15.50 12.20 -23.81
N THR A 176 -14.78 13.33 -23.80
CA THR A 176 -14.44 14.08 -25.01
C THR A 176 -13.34 13.37 -25.78
N LEU A 177 -12.29 12.91 -25.09
CA LEU A 177 -11.22 12.10 -25.66
C LEU A 177 -11.74 10.79 -26.25
N ASP A 178 -12.64 10.10 -25.56
CA ASP A 178 -13.31 8.90 -26.08
C ASP A 178 -14.06 9.17 -27.40
N ALA A 179 -14.81 10.28 -27.46
CA ALA A 179 -15.53 10.67 -28.67
C ALA A 179 -14.58 11.01 -29.85
N VAL A 180 -13.42 11.59 -29.55
CA VAL A 180 -12.37 11.84 -30.55
C VAL A 180 -11.80 10.51 -31.04
N ALA A 181 -11.47 9.57 -30.13
CA ALA A 181 -10.96 8.25 -30.50
C ALA A 181 -11.95 7.48 -31.38
N GLU A 182 -13.24 7.47 -31.03
CA GLU A 182 -14.31 6.86 -31.87
C GLU A 182 -14.36 7.49 -33.26
N THR A 183 -14.14 8.81 -33.36
CA THR A 183 -14.14 9.52 -34.65
C THR A 183 -12.93 9.15 -35.50
N VAL A 184 -11.75 9.07 -34.89
CA VAL A 184 -10.50 8.64 -35.57
C VAL A 184 -10.65 7.22 -36.10
N GLU A 185 -11.18 6.29 -35.29
CA GLU A 185 -11.43 4.91 -35.71
C GLU A 185 -12.47 4.86 -36.85
N ALA A 186 -13.54 5.64 -36.76
CA ALA A 186 -14.60 5.69 -37.77
C ALA A 186 -14.17 6.36 -39.08
N ALA A 187 -13.13 7.20 -39.08
CA ALA A 187 -12.61 7.87 -40.27
C ALA A 187 -12.04 6.88 -41.29
N GLY A 188 -11.57 5.70 -40.83
CA GLY A 188 -11.04 4.66 -41.70
C GLY A 188 -9.84 5.10 -42.52
N LEU A 189 -8.93 5.84 -41.87
CA LEU A 189 -7.71 6.40 -42.48
C LEU A 189 -6.79 5.27 -42.95
N ASP A 190 -6.36 5.37 -44.21
CA ASP A 190 -5.44 4.42 -44.83
C ASP A 190 -3.99 4.88 -44.57
N PRO A 191 -3.12 4.02 -44.00
CA PRO A 191 -1.75 4.40 -43.65
C PRO A 191 -0.90 4.94 -44.82
N ASP A 192 -1.16 4.45 -46.04
CA ASP A 192 -0.46 4.90 -47.24
C ASP A 192 -1.07 6.18 -47.81
N ALA A 193 -2.40 6.20 -47.96
CA ALA A 193 -3.09 7.31 -48.62
C ALA A 193 -3.27 8.55 -47.74
N ASP A 194 -3.42 8.35 -46.43
CA ASP A 194 -3.71 9.39 -45.43
C ASP A 194 -2.52 9.65 -44.49
N LYS A 195 -1.30 9.27 -44.91
CA LYS A 195 -0.07 9.41 -44.12
C LYS A 195 0.14 10.80 -43.51
N GLU A 196 -0.08 11.87 -44.29
CA GLU A 196 0.08 13.25 -43.79
C GLU A 196 -0.92 13.58 -42.68
N THR A 197 -2.16 13.10 -42.79
CA THR A 197 -3.22 13.26 -41.79
C THR A 197 -2.89 12.48 -40.53
N LEU A 198 -2.46 11.22 -40.67
CA LEU A 198 -2.08 10.37 -39.53
C LEU A 198 -0.87 10.93 -38.79
N THR A 199 0.16 11.43 -39.49
CA THR A 199 1.29 12.13 -38.85
C THR A 199 0.82 13.34 -38.05
N ALA A 200 -0.08 14.16 -38.60
CA ALA A 200 -0.58 15.34 -37.88
C ALA A 200 -1.44 14.98 -36.65
N LEU A 201 -2.16 13.86 -36.69
CA LEU A 201 -2.92 13.35 -35.55
C LEU A 201 -2.00 12.82 -34.44
N VAL A 202 -0.94 12.09 -34.80
CA VAL A 202 0.08 11.64 -33.84
C VAL A 202 0.81 12.84 -33.22
N ASP A 203 1.22 13.82 -34.03
CA ASP A 203 1.82 15.06 -33.50
C ASP A 203 0.87 15.79 -32.52
N ALA A 204 -0.45 15.70 -32.75
CA ALA A 204 -1.44 16.28 -31.84
C ALA A 204 -1.57 15.48 -30.53
N THR A 205 -1.46 14.14 -30.56
CA THR A 205 -1.44 13.34 -29.33
C THR A 205 -0.16 13.54 -28.53
N ASP A 206 0.99 13.67 -29.19
CA ASP A 206 2.27 13.99 -28.53
C ASP A 206 2.22 15.37 -27.85
N ALA A 207 1.58 16.34 -28.50
CA ALA A 207 1.35 17.66 -27.91
C ALA A 207 0.40 17.59 -26.70
N LEU A 208 -0.67 16.80 -26.78
CA LEU A 208 -1.57 16.56 -25.65
C LEU A 208 -0.80 15.95 -24.48
N GLU A 209 -0.02 14.90 -24.69
CA GLU A 209 0.80 14.27 -23.66
C GLU A 209 1.74 15.30 -23.00
N SER A 210 2.46 16.10 -23.80
CA SER A 210 3.35 17.14 -23.27
C SER A 210 2.63 18.23 -22.48
N ASP A 211 1.39 18.58 -22.87
CA ASP A 211 0.60 19.58 -22.16
C ASP A 211 0.03 19.01 -20.85
N LEU A 212 -0.34 17.72 -20.82
CA LEU A 212 -0.74 17.01 -19.60
C LEU A 212 0.43 16.91 -18.62
N ASP A 213 1.62 16.52 -19.09
CA ASP A 213 2.86 16.48 -18.28
C ASP A 213 3.25 17.84 -17.71
N ALA A 214 2.83 18.93 -18.36
CA ALA A 214 3.09 20.31 -17.92
C ALA A 214 2.00 20.86 -16.99
N ALA A 215 0.83 20.21 -16.91
CA ALA A 215 -0.27 20.63 -16.06
C ALA A 215 0.03 20.34 -14.59
N GLN A 216 -0.45 21.19 -13.70
CA GLN A 216 -0.04 21.13 -12.29
C GLN A 216 -0.70 20.00 -11.48
N GLU A 217 0.10 19.00 -11.11
CA GLU A 217 -0.26 17.95 -10.16
C GLU A 217 -0.02 18.36 -8.70
N TRP A 218 -0.71 17.69 -7.76
CA TRP A 218 -0.50 17.88 -6.32
C TRP A 218 0.92 17.52 -5.87
N ALA A 219 1.57 16.56 -6.53
CA ALA A 219 2.94 16.15 -6.22
C ALA A 219 3.99 17.26 -6.48
N ASP A 220 3.67 18.23 -7.34
CA ASP A 220 4.55 19.37 -7.64
C ASP A 220 4.50 20.45 -6.56
N LEU A 221 3.45 20.47 -5.74
CA LEU A 221 3.32 21.44 -4.67
C LEU A 221 4.28 21.11 -3.53
N SER A 222 4.92 22.15 -2.99
CA SER A 222 5.59 21.98 -1.70
C SER A 222 4.55 21.68 -0.62
N VAL A 223 4.93 20.93 0.43
CA VAL A 223 4.05 20.64 1.60
C VAL A 223 3.32 21.88 2.11
N ARG A 224 3.97 23.04 2.07
CA ARG A 224 3.36 24.30 2.50
C ARG A 224 2.27 24.80 1.56
N GLU A 225 2.46 24.65 0.26
CA GLU A 225 1.47 25.04 -0.75
C GLU A 225 0.27 24.10 -0.69
N THR A 226 0.50 22.79 -0.53
CA THR A 226 -0.55 21.78 -0.29
C THR A 226 -1.39 22.13 0.94
N LEU A 227 -0.76 22.34 2.09
CA LEU A 227 -1.46 22.73 3.32
C LEU A 227 -2.20 24.07 3.17
N GLN A 228 -1.71 24.97 2.31
CA GLN A 228 -2.37 26.24 2.06
C GLN A 228 -3.62 26.08 1.19
N SER A 229 -3.57 25.28 0.13
CA SER A 229 -4.74 24.99 -0.72
C SER A 229 -5.81 24.20 0.04
N GLU A 230 -5.41 23.28 0.92
CA GLU A 230 -6.33 22.53 1.80
C GLU A 230 -6.89 23.37 2.97
N GLY A 231 -6.48 24.65 3.07
CA GLY A 231 -7.01 25.58 4.08
C GLY A 231 -6.48 25.35 5.50
N TYR A 232 -5.41 24.57 5.68
CA TYR A 232 -4.80 24.31 6.99
C TYR A 232 -4.38 25.60 7.71
N TYR A 233 -3.94 26.63 6.97
CA TYR A 233 -3.53 27.89 7.57
C TYR A 233 -4.68 28.90 7.76
N ASP A 234 -5.89 28.63 7.27
CA ASP A 234 -7.03 29.58 7.33
C ASP A 234 -7.51 29.84 8.76
N VAL A 235 -7.14 28.97 9.69
CA VAL A 235 -7.42 29.16 11.11
C VAL A 235 -6.60 30.30 11.73
N LEU A 236 -5.50 30.71 11.09
CA LEU A 236 -4.59 31.72 11.60
C LEU A 236 -5.10 33.13 11.32
N GLY A 237 -5.37 33.89 12.40
CA GLY A 237 -5.64 35.35 12.28
C GLY A 237 -4.40 36.21 12.05
N HIS A 238 -3.20 35.64 12.24
CA HIS A 238 -1.90 36.27 11.98
C HIS A 238 -0.79 35.21 11.97
N THR A 239 0.25 35.44 11.18
CA THR A 239 1.33 34.47 10.87
C THR A 239 2.64 34.75 11.61
N LYS A 240 2.56 35.26 12.85
CA LYS A 240 3.74 35.81 13.54
C LYS A 240 4.55 34.77 14.35
N ASP A 241 3.95 33.64 14.69
CA ASP A 241 4.58 32.59 15.49
C ASP A 241 5.28 31.57 14.58
N TYR A 242 6.49 31.17 14.97
CA TYR A 242 7.29 30.17 14.26
C TYR A 242 7.47 28.92 15.15
N PRO A 243 7.31 27.69 14.61
CA PRO A 243 6.80 27.38 13.27
C PRO A 243 5.29 27.66 13.15
N MET A 244 4.86 28.06 11.95
CA MET A 244 3.48 28.47 11.67
C MET A 244 2.52 27.29 11.82
N GLU A 245 2.98 26.11 11.41
CA GLU A 245 2.29 24.83 11.39
C GLU A 245 1.83 24.46 12.79
N TRP A 246 2.68 24.68 13.80
CA TRP A 246 2.34 24.42 15.19
C TRP A 246 1.32 25.43 15.75
N ALA A 247 1.37 26.69 15.29
CA ALA A 247 0.37 27.68 15.65
C ALA A 247 -1.01 27.33 15.06
N ALA A 248 -1.05 26.87 13.80
CA ALA A 248 -2.26 26.40 13.14
C ALA A 248 -2.80 25.16 13.84
N LEU A 249 -1.94 24.18 14.11
CA LEU A 249 -2.28 22.94 14.83
C LEU A 249 -3.00 23.23 16.16
N LYS A 250 -2.44 24.14 16.98
CA LYS A 250 -3.03 24.54 18.26
C LYS A 250 -4.40 25.20 18.11
N GLU A 251 -4.68 25.83 16.97
CA GLU A 251 -5.98 26.42 16.69
C GLU A 251 -6.98 25.38 16.19
N HIS A 252 -6.55 24.44 15.35
CA HIS A 252 -7.34 23.27 14.96
C HIS A 252 -7.71 22.39 16.17
N GLU A 253 -6.78 22.14 17.08
CA GLU A 253 -7.02 21.42 18.34
C GLU A 253 -8.15 22.06 19.16
N LYS A 254 -8.13 23.39 19.32
CA LYS A 254 -9.20 24.10 20.06
C LYS A 254 -10.56 24.01 19.37
N ARG A 255 -10.58 23.92 18.04
CA ARG A 255 -11.81 23.80 17.24
C ARG A 255 -12.31 22.36 17.16
N GLY A 256 -11.49 21.39 17.54
CA GLY A 256 -11.81 19.97 17.42
C GLY A 256 -11.69 19.44 15.98
N ASN A 257 -10.86 20.08 15.15
CA ASN A 257 -10.69 19.72 13.74
C ASN A 257 -9.71 18.56 13.61
N THR A 258 -10.16 17.35 13.91
CA THR A 258 -9.35 16.12 13.90
C THR A 258 -8.70 15.85 12.55
N GLU A 259 -9.47 15.99 11.46
CA GLU A 259 -9.01 15.81 10.07
C GLU A 259 -7.75 16.63 9.78
N MET A 260 -7.75 17.92 10.14
CA MET A 260 -6.62 18.81 9.93
C MET A 260 -5.39 18.44 10.78
N ILE A 261 -5.61 17.80 11.94
CA ILE A 261 -4.50 17.28 12.76
C ILE A 261 -3.92 16.00 12.15
N LEU A 262 -4.75 15.15 11.53
CA LEU A 262 -4.31 13.96 10.81
C LEU A 262 -3.57 14.32 9.52
N MET A 263 -4.10 15.26 8.74
CA MET A 263 -3.41 15.85 7.59
C MET A 263 -2.04 16.39 8.00
N ALA A 264 -1.96 17.20 9.06
CA ALA A 264 -0.68 17.68 9.57
C ALA A 264 0.25 16.55 10.07
N LEU A 265 -0.29 15.44 10.59
CA LEU A 265 0.49 14.28 11.03
C LEU A 265 1.08 13.51 9.84
N ASP A 266 0.41 13.53 8.69
CA ASP A 266 0.82 12.83 7.47
C ASP A 266 1.74 13.68 6.59
N SER A 267 1.34 14.92 6.32
CA SER A 267 2.06 15.80 5.38
C SER A 267 3.34 16.40 5.99
N LEU A 268 3.42 16.56 7.31
CA LEU A 268 4.58 17.18 7.97
C LEU A 268 5.60 16.13 8.42
N ASP A 269 6.64 15.94 7.61
CA ASP A 269 7.78 15.07 7.93
C ASP A 269 8.72 15.71 8.97
N SER A 270 8.25 15.83 10.21
CA SER A 270 9.03 16.37 11.32
C SER A 270 8.67 15.70 12.63
N ASP A 271 9.66 15.10 13.31
CA ASP A 271 9.50 14.55 14.67
C ASP A 271 8.80 15.52 15.64
N PHE A 272 9.12 16.82 15.51
CA PHE A 272 8.53 17.88 16.33
C PHE A 272 7.03 18.05 16.06
N MET A 273 6.63 18.02 14.78
CA MET A 273 5.21 18.13 14.41
C MET A 273 4.46 16.84 14.72
N GLU A 274 5.06 15.67 14.46
CA GLU A 274 4.49 14.37 14.81
C GLU A 274 4.15 14.32 16.31
N GLU A 275 5.10 14.65 17.20
CA GLU A 275 4.87 14.66 18.64
C GLU A 275 3.71 15.59 19.01
N HIS A 276 3.65 16.79 18.42
CA HIS A 276 2.61 17.75 18.72
C HIS A 276 1.23 17.38 18.18
N CYS A 277 1.14 16.76 17.00
CA CYS A 277 -0.10 16.23 16.45
C CYS A 277 -0.64 15.11 17.35
N LEU A 278 0.21 14.16 17.75
CA LEU A 278 -0.15 13.08 18.67
C LEU A 278 -0.61 13.61 20.04
N ASP A 279 0.10 14.58 20.61
CA ASP A 279 -0.31 15.21 21.86
C ASP A 279 -1.64 15.98 21.73
N ALA A 280 -1.93 16.57 20.57
CA ALA A 280 -3.19 17.24 20.31
C ALA A 280 -4.35 16.23 20.27
N LEU A 281 -4.20 15.13 19.54
CA LEU A 281 -5.16 14.02 19.51
C LEU A 281 -5.41 13.46 20.92
N GLU A 282 -4.35 13.26 21.73
CA GLU A 282 -4.48 12.79 23.11
C GLU A 282 -5.28 13.77 23.98
N ARG A 283 -5.02 15.07 23.85
CA ARG A 283 -5.70 16.13 24.61
C ARG A 283 -7.17 16.28 24.21
N MET A 284 -7.48 16.08 22.93
CA MET A 284 -8.84 16.08 22.40
C MET A 284 -9.66 14.87 22.88
N GLY A 285 -9.02 13.72 23.08
CA GLY A 285 -9.64 12.52 23.63
C GLY A 285 -10.87 12.10 22.81
N PRO A 286 -12.09 12.00 23.40
CA PRO A 286 -13.28 11.57 22.64
C PRO A 286 -13.65 12.47 21.46
N VAL A 287 -13.25 13.75 21.46
CA VAL A 287 -13.48 14.65 20.32
C VAL A 287 -12.65 14.25 19.10
N ALA A 288 -11.47 13.66 19.33
CA ALA A 288 -10.60 13.16 18.27
C ALA A 288 -11.00 11.77 17.75
N ALA A 289 -11.98 11.09 18.37
CA ALA A 289 -12.33 9.70 18.06
C ALA A 289 -13.18 9.58 16.77
N THR A 290 -12.63 10.01 15.64
CA THR A 290 -13.16 9.71 14.30
C THR A 290 -12.68 8.33 13.85
N ASP A 291 -13.40 7.68 12.94
CA ASP A 291 -13.03 6.35 12.42
C ASP A 291 -11.59 6.34 11.87
N GLU A 292 -11.24 7.35 11.08
CA GLU A 292 -9.90 7.55 10.51
C GLU A 292 -8.81 7.76 11.58
N ALA A 293 -9.09 8.54 12.62
CA ALA A 293 -8.14 8.76 13.71
C ALA A 293 -7.91 7.47 14.50
N ILE A 294 -8.97 6.69 14.74
CA ILE A 294 -8.89 5.39 15.40
C ILE A 294 -8.05 4.44 14.55
N GLU A 295 -8.33 4.31 13.25
CA GLU A 295 -7.56 3.47 12.32
C GLU A 295 -6.07 3.87 12.28
N THR A 296 -5.79 5.17 12.16
CA THR A 296 -4.42 5.71 12.16
C THR A 296 -3.68 5.35 13.46
N MET A 297 -4.35 5.48 14.60
CA MET A 297 -3.76 5.14 15.90
C MET A 297 -3.66 3.62 16.10
N LEU A 298 -4.58 2.82 15.56
CA LEU A 298 -4.50 1.36 15.57
C LEU A 298 -3.27 0.87 14.80
N ALA A 299 -3.07 1.33 13.57
CA ALA A 299 -1.90 0.97 12.76
C ALA A 299 -0.57 1.34 13.47
N ARG A 300 -0.54 2.46 14.21
CA ARG A 300 0.61 2.85 15.04
C ARG A 300 0.73 1.98 16.31
N ALA A 301 -0.39 1.61 16.94
CA ALA A 301 -0.42 0.75 18.12
C ALA A 301 0.04 -0.68 17.80
N GLU A 302 -0.31 -1.23 16.65
CA GLU A 302 0.18 -2.53 16.13
C GLU A 302 1.71 -2.57 16.03
N LYS A 303 2.32 -1.42 15.70
CA LYS A 303 3.77 -1.19 15.70
C LYS A 303 4.32 -0.88 17.11
N ARG A 304 3.54 -1.14 18.17
CA ARG A 304 3.84 -0.93 19.60
C ARG A 304 4.18 0.52 19.97
N LYS A 305 3.67 1.51 19.22
CA LYS A 305 3.90 2.93 19.51
C LYS A 305 3.09 3.36 20.74
N LYS A 306 3.78 3.58 21.85
CA LYS A 306 3.20 3.97 23.15
C LYS A 306 2.32 5.24 23.11
N PRO A 307 2.65 6.31 22.35
CA PRO A 307 1.73 7.45 22.20
C PRO A 307 0.38 7.06 21.61
N ALA A 308 0.35 6.26 20.55
CA ALA A 308 -0.89 5.82 19.92
C ALA A 308 -1.78 5.01 20.87
N ILE A 309 -1.19 4.11 21.66
CA ILE A 309 -1.93 3.35 22.69
C ILE A 309 -2.56 4.27 23.75
N ARG A 310 -1.84 5.31 24.20
CA ARG A 310 -2.43 6.31 25.11
C ARG A 310 -3.59 7.06 24.45
N ILE A 311 -3.42 7.46 23.20
CA ILE A 311 -4.43 8.21 22.43
C ILE A 311 -5.70 7.37 22.27
N LEU A 312 -5.58 6.10 21.86
CA LEU A 312 -6.72 5.16 21.78
C LEU A 312 -7.45 5.04 23.13
N GLY A 313 -6.69 4.98 24.22
CA GLY A 313 -7.21 5.05 25.59
C GLY A 313 -8.06 6.29 25.85
N LYS A 314 -7.56 7.47 25.47
CA LYS A 314 -8.25 8.76 25.62
C LYS A 314 -9.45 8.94 24.72
N MET A 315 -9.42 8.36 23.52
CA MET A 315 -10.53 8.34 22.58
C MET A 315 -11.66 7.41 23.05
N GLY A 316 -11.34 6.39 23.84
CA GLY A 316 -12.29 5.33 24.19
C GLY A 316 -12.54 4.35 23.05
N ALA A 317 -11.53 4.12 22.21
CA ALA A 317 -11.63 3.30 21.00
C ALA A 317 -11.79 1.81 21.35
N THR A 318 -13.04 1.30 21.30
CA THR A 318 -13.37 -0.09 21.63
C THR A 318 -12.83 -1.10 20.60
N GLU A 319 -12.58 -0.63 19.38
CA GLU A 319 -12.00 -1.36 18.26
C GLU A 319 -10.56 -1.81 18.59
N ALA A 320 -9.83 -1.03 19.40
CA ALA A 320 -8.46 -1.32 19.79
C ALA A 320 -8.31 -2.41 20.85
N VAL A 321 -9.40 -2.81 21.50
CA VAL A 321 -9.32 -3.64 22.71
C VAL A 321 -8.64 -4.98 22.44
N GLU A 322 -8.92 -5.62 21.31
CA GLU A 322 -8.33 -6.92 20.97
C GLU A 322 -6.83 -6.80 20.75
N THR A 323 -6.38 -5.84 19.94
CA THR A 323 -4.96 -5.52 19.73
C THR A 323 -4.26 -5.18 21.04
N LEU A 324 -4.89 -4.39 21.91
CA LEU A 324 -4.30 -4.00 23.19
C LEU A 324 -4.22 -5.16 24.19
N ILE A 325 -5.15 -6.11 24.15
CA ILE A 325 -5.09 -7.33 24.98
C ILE A 325 -3.85 -8.15 24.65
N GLU A 326 -3.39 -8.19 23.41
CA GLU A 326 -2.14 -8.89 23.04
C GLU A 326 -0.91 -8.34 23.77
N TYR A 327 -0.92 -7.05 24.14
CA TYR A 327 0.18 -6.42 24.87
C TYR A 327 0.05 -6.54 26.39
N VAL A 328 -1.03 -7.15 26.88
CA VAL A 328 -1.19 -7.45 28.30
C VAL A 328 -0.18 -8.51 28.76
N ASP A 329 0.10 -9.47 27.89
CA ASP A 329 1.07 -10.56 28.07
C ASP A 329 2.47 -10.24 27.53
N ALA A 330 2.79 -8.97 27.22
CA ALA A 330 4.09 -8.60 26.65
C ALA A 330 5.26 -8.90 27.61
N ASP A 331 5.79 -10.12 27.53
CA ASP A 331 6.93 -10.58 28.32
C ASP A 331 8.09 -9.60 28.11
N SER A 332 8.52 -8.95 29.20
CA SER A 332 9.65 -8.01 29.34
C SER A 332 9.49 -6.52 28.99
N ASP A 333 8.35 -6.01 28.49
CA ASP A 333 8.14 -4.56 28.27
C ASP A 333 7.15 -3.94 29.27
N ALA A 334 7.60 -3.79 30.52
CA ALA A 334 6.81 -3.16 31.58
C ALA A 334 6.31 -1.73 31.23
N PRO A 335 7.09 -0.87 30.55
CA PRO A 335 6.58 0.42 30.07
C PRO A 335 5.42 0.29 29.07
N LEU A 336 5.46 -0.67 28.14
CA LEU A 336 4.36 -0.94 27.20
C LEU A 336 3.12 -1.46 27.93
N GLN A 337 3.30 -2.43 28.84
CA GLN A 337 2.20 -2.95 29.67
C GLN A 337 1.54 -1.84 30.49
N LYS A 338 2.33 -0.95 31.11
CA LYS A 338 1.80 0.17 31.90
C LYS A 338 0.90 1.09 31.07
N VAL A 339 1.32 1.42 29.85
CA VAL A 339 0.54 2.26 28.94
C VAL A 339 -0.71 1.52 28.46
N THR A 340 -0.57 0.24 28.11
CA THR A 340 -1.66 -0.63 27.65
C THR A 340 -2.74 -0.80 28.71
N PHE A 341 -2.35 -1.09 29.96
CA PHE A 341 -3.30 -1.26 31.07
C PHE A 341 -4.09 0.02 31.33
N ARG A 342 -3.40 1.15 31.30
CA ARG A 342 -4.06 2.45 31.43
C ARG A 342 -5.05 2.68 30.29
N ALA A 343 -4.65 2.41 29.05
CA ALA A 343 -5.51 2.60 27.88
C ALA A 343 -6.75 1.70 27.95
N LEU A 344 -6.60 0.40 28.24
CA LEU A 344 -7.72 -0.54 28.43
C LEU A 344 -8.67 -0.08 29.54
N GLY A 345 -8.13 0.43 30.65
CA GLY A 345 -8.92 1.01 31.73
C GLY A 345 -9.65 2.29 31.34
N GLU A 346 -9.04 3.16 30.51
CA GLU A 346 -9.66 4.40 30.01
C GLU A 346 -10.72 4.12 28.92
N ILE A 347 -10.56 3.04 28.11
CA ILE A 347 -11.58 2.58 27.15
C ILE A 347 -12.82 2.03 27.88
N GLY A 348 -12.60 1.26 28.95
CA GLY A 348 -13.70 0.73 29.76
C GLY A 348 -14.43 -0.47 29.14
N ASP A 349 -13.83 -1.13 28.15
CA ASP A 349 -14.40 -2.31 27.51
C ASP A 349 -14.26 -3.55 28.40
N ASP A 350 -15.35 -4.30 28.47
CA ASP A 350 -15.57 -5.38 29.40
C ASP A 350 -14.72 -6.64 29.05
N ARG A 351 -14.28 -6.77 27.80
CA ARG A 351 -13.37 -7.81 27.31
C ARG A 351 -12.00 -7.76 28.01
N ALA A 352 -11.58 -6.59 28.48
CA ALA A 352 -10.29 -6.41 29.15
C ALA A 352 -10.26 -6.87 30.62
N VAL A 353 -11.41 -7.16 31.22
CA VAL A 353 -11.51 -7.47 32.66
C VAL A 353 -10.73 -8.73 33.03
N GLN A 354 -10.95 -9.84 32.31
CA GLN A 354 -10.29 -11.10 32.65
C GLN A 354 -8.77 -11.05 32.39
N PRO A 355 -8.29 -10.56 31.23
CA PRO A 355 -6.86 -10.40 30.99
C PRO A 355 -6.17 -9.55 32.07
N LEU A 356 -6.76 -8.43 32.49
CA LEU A 356 -6.19 -7.59 33.55
C LEU A 356 -6.28 -8.25 34.94
N ALA A 357 -7.33 -9.02 35.23
CA ALA A 357 -7.46 -9.74 36.49
C ALA A 357 -6.37 -10.83 36.64
N ASP A 358 -6.03 -11.54 35.57
CA ASP A 358 -4.97 -12.55 35.59
C ASP A 358 -3.60 -11.93 35.92
N LYS A 359 -3.41 -10.65 35.54
CA LYS A 359 -2.20 -9.87 35.84
C LYS A 359 -2.07 -9.46 37.31
N LEU A 360 -3.10 -9.62 38.14
CA LEU A 360 -2.98 -9.47 39.59
C LEU A 360 -2.21 -10.61 40.26
N LEU A 361 -2.03 -11.75 39.58
CA LEU A 361 -1.43 -12.96 40.14
C LEU A 361 0.02 -13.18 39.67
N MET A 362 0.59 -12.26 38.89
CA MET A 362 1.94 -12.42 38.35
C MET A 362 3.04 -12.13 39.38
N ASP A 363 4.21 -12.70 39.15
CA ASP A 363 5.41 -12.45 39.95
C ASP A 363 6.16 -11.18 39.51
N ASN A 364 5.45 -10.03 39.49
CA ASN A 364 6.03 -8.72 39.18
C ASN A 364 5.26 -7.61 39.90
N ASP A 365 5.87 -7.08 40.96
CA ASP A 365 5.36 -6.02 41.83
C ASP A 365 5.25 -4.63 41.16
N VAL A 366 5.89 -4.42 40.01
CA VAL A 366 5.78 -3.18 39.21
C VAL A 366 4.49 -3.17 38.39
N VAL A 367 4.06 -4.34 37.90
CA VAL A 367 2.95 -4.48 36.96
C VAL A 367 1.61 -4.76 37.66
N ARG A 368 1.60 -5.58 38.72
CA ARG A 368 0.40 -5.83 39.57
C ARG A 368 -0.36 -4.56 40.00
N PRO A 369 0.28 -3.47 40.49
CA PRO A 369 -0.46 -2.28 40.90
C PRO A 369 -1.07 -1.53 39.71
N GLN A 370 -0.48 -1.62 38.51
CA GLN A 370 -1.07 -1.06 37.30
C GLN A 370 -2.30 -1.84 36.86
N ALA A 371 -2.27 -3.18 36.96
CA ALA A 371 -3.42 -4.04 36.66
C ALA A 371 -4.60 -3.73 37.59
N ALA A 372 -4.34 -3.62 38.90
CA ALA A 372 -5.36 -3.23 39.87
C ALA A 372 -5.97 -1.85 39.54
N ARG A 373 -5.12 -0.87 39.23
CA ARG A 373 -5.57 0.47 38.83
C ARG A 373 -6.42 0.45 37.55
N ALA A 374 -6.02 -0.32 36.54
CA ALA A 374 -6.76 -0.45 35.29
C ALA A 374 -8.16 -1.05 35.49
N LEU A 375 -8.28 -2.10 36.31
CA LEU A 375 -9.58 -2.68 36.68
C LEU A 375 -10.47 -1.68 37.43
N GLY A 376 -9.87 -0.80 38.23
CA GLY A 376 -10.58 0.30 38.89
C GLY A 376 -11.11 1.36 37.92
N LEU A 377 -10.33 1.71 36.89
CA LEU A 377 -10.74 2.63 35.82
C LEU A 377 -11.86 2.03 34.96
N LEU A 378 -11.76 0.74 34.65
CA LEU A 378 -12.76 0.00 33.88
C LEU A 378 -14.10 -0.07 34.62
N GLY A 379 -14.07 -0.26 35.95
CA GLY A 379 -15.26 -0.15 36.81
C GLY A 379 -16.17 -1.38 36.80
N ASP A 380 -15.78 -2.48 36.15
CA ASP A 380 -16.61 -3.69 36.07
C ASP A 380 -16.64 -4.48 37.39
N THR A 381 -17.85 -4.85 37.81
CA THR A 381 -18.10 -5.56 39.06
C THR A 381 -17.52 -6.98 39.13
N ARG A 382 -17.18 -7.60 37.99
CA ARG A 382 -16.48 -8.89 37.92
C ARG A 382 -15.08 -8.80 38.54
N ALA A 383 -14.46 -7.62 38.52
CA ALA A 383 -13.16 -7.38 39.14
C ALA A 383 -13.19 -7.35 40.69
N ILE A 384 -14.37 -7.25 41.32
CA ILE A 384 -14.49 -7.13 42.79
C ILE A 384 -13.85 -8.31 43.52
N LYS A 385 -14.09 -9.54 43.03
CA LYS A 385 -13.54 -10.73 43.69
C LYS A 385 -12.00 -10.77 43.62
N PRO A 386 -11.36 -10.72 42.43
CA PRO A 386 -9.90 -10.77 42.36
C PRO A 386 -9.25 -9.60 43.10
N LEU A 387 -9.79 -8.37 43.02
CA LEU A 387 -9.26 -7.23 43.76
C LEU A 387 -9.37 -7.40 45.29
N SER A 388 -10.47 -7.99 45.79
CA SER A 388 -10.62 -8.29 47.23
C SER A 388 -9.62 -9.35 47.71
N GLU A 389 -9.33 -10.34 46.87
CA GLU A 389 -8.31 -11.35 47.17
C GLU A 389 -6.91 -10.72 47.19
N THR A 390 -6.58 -9.86 46.22
CA THR A 390 -5.33 -9.10 46.19
C THR A 390 -5.17 -8.18 47.42
N LEU A 391 -6.21 -7.46 47.81
CA LEU A 391 -6.19 -6.61 49.01
C LEU A 391 -5.86 -7.40 50.29
N LYS A 392 -6.33 -8.66 50.38
CA LYS A 392 -6.14 -9.49 51.58
C LYS A 392 -4.79 -10.19 51.63
N ALA A 393 -4.23 -10.56 50.47
CA ALA A 393 -3.15 -11.53 50.39
C ALA A 393 -1.85 -11.02 49.74
N ASP A 394 -1.84 -9.86 49.08
CA ASP A 394 -0.60 -9.37 48.45
C ASP A 394 0.37 -8.81 49.49
N ASP A 395 1.64 -9.20 49.40
CA ASP A 395 2.70 -8.75 50.30
C ASP A 395 3.08 -7.28 50.05
N ASP A 396 2.93 -6.80 48.80
CA ASP A 396 3.27 -5.44 48.43
C ASP A 396 2.14 -4.46 48.82
N ALA A 397 2.48 -3.50 49.66
CA ALA A 397 1.50 -2.56 50.19
C ALA A 397 0.98 -1.55 49.14
N ASN A 398 1.75 -1.26 48.09
CA ASN A 398 1.30 -0.45 46.97
C ASN A 398 0.28 -1.23 46.12
N VAL A 399 0.49 -2.52 45.90
CA VAL A 399 -0.51 -3.38 45.24
C VAL A 399 -1.82 -3.43 46.04
N ARG A 400 -1.74 -3.68 47.36
CA ARG A 400 -2.92 -3.63 48.24
C ARG A 400 -3.63 -2.28 48.18
N ALA A 401 -2.88 -1.17 48.18
CA ALA A 401 -3.46 0.17 48.10
C ALA A 401 -4.19 0.41 46.77
N GLN A 402 -3.61 -0.01 45.64
CA GLN A 402 -4.28 0.09 44.33
C GLN A 402 -5.52 -0.80 44.25
N ALA A 403 -5.50 -1.99 44.86
CA ALA A 403 -6.67 -2.86 44.93
C ALA A 403 -7.82 -2.25 45.75
N ALA A 404 -7.51 -1.65 46.91
CA ALA A 404 -8.49 -0.90 47.71
C ALA A 404 -9.04 0.32 46.96
N TRP A 405 -8.16 1.09 46.30
CA TRP A 405 -8.57 2.23 45.47
C TRP A 405 -9.49 1.79 44.33
N ALA A 406 -9.15 0.70 43.64
CA ALA A 406 -9.93 0.18 42.52
C ALA A 406 -11.32 -0.30 42.94
N LEU A 407 -11.43 -1.01 44.05
CA LEU A 407 -12.72 -1.39 44.64
C LEU A 407 -13.56 -0.15 45.00
N ARG A 408 -12.93 0.90 45.52
CA ARG A 408 -13.60 2.20 45.74
C ARG A 408 -14.08 2.84 44.44
N GLN A 409 -13.27 2.82 43.38
CA GLN A 409 -13.68 3.38 42.08
C GLN A 409 -14.85 2.62 41.45
N ILE A 410 -14.89 1.29 41.59
CA ILE A 410 -16.06 0.48 41.17
C ILE A 410 -17.33 0.95 41.90
N GLY A 411 -17.22 1.47 43.13
CA GLY A 411 -18.24 2.27 43.81
C GLY A 411 -19.52 1.53 44.20
N THR A 412 -19.66 0.25 43.85
CA THR A 412 -20.80 -0.56 44.30
C THR A 412 -20.72 -0.85 45.79
N LYS A 413 -21.87 -0.97 46.45
CA LYS A 413 -21.95 -1.37 47.86
C LYS A 413 -21.11 -2.62 48.16
N ARG A 414 -21.17 -3.64 47.29
CA ARG A 414 -20.40 -4.89 47.43
C ARG A 414 -18.89 -4.64 47.37
N ALA A 415 -18.43 -3.71 46.54
CA ALA A 415 -17.01 -3.37 46.45
C ALA A 415 -16.54 -2.63 47.70
N LEU A 416 -17.33 -1.67 48.20
CA LEU A 416 -17.03 -0.95 49.44
C LEU A 416 -17.02 -1.89 50.65
N GLU A 417 -18.01 -2.77 50.78
CA GLU A 417 -18.04 -3.81 51.82
C GLU A 417 -16.79 -4.69 51.77
N ALA A 418 -16.34 -5.10 50.58
CA ALA A 418 -15.13 -5.90 50.41
C ALA A 418 -13.86 -5.19 50.88
N VAL A 419 -13.79 -3.86 50.78
CA VAL A 419 -12.70 -3.04 51.34
C VAL A 419 -12.81 -2.95 52.86
N VAL A 420 -14.00 -2.65 53.39
CA VAL A 420 -14.23 -2.51 54.83
C VAL A 420 -13.99 -3.82 55.59
N ASP A 421 -14.33 -4.96 54.99
CA ASP A 421 -14.11 -6.30 55.52
C ASP A 421 -12.62 -6.65 55.73
N HIS A 422 -11.70 -5.93 55.06
CA HIS A 422 -10.26 -6.04 55.35
C HIS A 422 -9.92 -5.59 56.78
N GLY A 423 -10.75 -4.73 57.37
CA GLY A 423 -10.57 -4.26 58.75
C GLY A 423 -9.49 -3.18 58.84
N SER A 424 -8.27 -3.54 59.20
CA SER A 424 -7.18 -2.56 59.39
C SER A 424 -5.91 -3.04 58.72
N ASP A 425 -5.18 -2.12 58.09
CA ASP A 425 -3.88 -2.41 57.49
C ASP A 425 -2.78 -1.64 58.23
N GLU A 426 -1.61 -2.27 58.38
CA GLU A 426 -0.45 -1.65 59.02
C GLU A 426 0.16 -0.52 58.17
N THR A 427 -0.10 -0.55 56.86
CA THR A 427 0.40 0.47 55.93
C THR A 427 -0.58 1.64 55.86
N PHE A 428 -0.05 2.84 56.15
CA PHE A 428 -0.83 4.08 56.15
C PHE A 428 -1.61 4.34 54.84
N VAL A 429 -1.00 4.04 53.68
CA VAL A 429 -1.63 4.28 52.36
C VAL A 429 -2.84 3.36 52.18
N VAL A 430 -2.73 2.08 52.53
CA VAL A 430 -3.85 1.13 52.47
C VAL A 430 -4.93 1.54 53.47
N GLN A 431 -4.55 1.85 54.71
CA GLN A 431 -5.48 2.28 55.75
C GLN A 431 -6.29 3.52 55.35
N THR A 432 -5.66 4.48 54.68
CA THR A 432 -6.32 5.68 54.15
C THR A 432 -7.42 5.33 53.15
N GLU A 433 -7.22 4.33 52.30
CA GLU A 433 -8.24 3.88 51.34
C GLU A 433 -9.38 3.13 52.04
N LEU A 434 -9.09 2.36 53.10
CA LEU A 434 -10.14 1.72 53.92
C LEU A 434 -11.04 2.76 54.60
N ASP A 435 -10.44 3.81 55.15
CA ASP A 435 -11.19 4.85 55.86
C ASP A 435 -12.10 5.63 54.91
N LYS A 436 -11.61 5.98 53.71
CA LYS A 436 -12.44 6.56 52.65
C LYS A 436 -13.60 5.63 52.25
N ALA A 437 -13.34 4.33 52.13
CA ALA A 437 -14.38 3.36 51.77
C ALA A 437 -15.48 3.26 52.84
N ARG A 438 -15.13 3.39 54.13
CA ARG A 438 -16.09 3.46 55.24
C ARG A 438 -16.96 4.71 55.14
N GLU A 439 -16.33 5.86 54.92
CA GLU A 439 -17.05 7.13 54.76
C GLU A 439 -18.04 7.07 53.58
N GLU A 440 -17.62 6.51 52.44
CA GLU A 440 -18.46 6.34 51.26
C GLU A 440 -19.61 5.33 51.50
N LEU A 441 -19.36 4.23 52.22
CA LEU A 441 -20.38 3.23 52.56
C LEU A 441 -21.41 3.78 53.55
N ASP A 442 -20.96 4.51 54.58
CA ASP A 442 -21.82 5.16 55.57
C ASP A 442 -22.70 6.25 54.92
N ALA A 443 -22.13 7.01 53.97
CA ALA A 443 -22.89 8.00 53.20
C ALA A 443 -23.95 7.36 52.27
N ALA A 444 -23.69 6.14 51.78
CA ALA A 444 -24.60 5.42 50.89
C ALA A 444 -25.79 4.76 51.62
N VAL A 445 -25.76 4.68 52.96
CA VAL A 445 -26.90 4.22 53.78
C VAL A 445 -27.60 5.45 54.35
N PRO A 446 -28.77 5.88 53.83
CA PRO A 446 -29.49 7.00 54.41
C PRO A 446 -29.85 6.65 55.86
N ASN A 447 -29.48 7.51 56.81
CA ASN A 447 -29.89 7.40 58.22
C ASN A 447 -31.40 7.11 58.29
N ALA A 448 -31.74 5.89 58.75
CA ALA A 448 -33.10 5.40 58.88
C ALA A 448 -33.85 6.03 60.06
#